data_AF-A0A2A4N101-F1
#
_entry.id   AF-A0A2A4N101-F1
#
_cell.length_a   1.000
_cell.length_b   1.000
_cell.length_c   1.000
_cell.angle_alpha   90.00
_cell.angle_beta   90.00
_cell.angle_gamma   90.00
#
_symmetry.space_group_name_H-M   'P 1'
#
loop_
_entity.id
_entity.type
_entity.pdbx_description
1 polymer ?
#
loop_
_entity_poly.entity_id
_entity_poly.type
_entity_poly.pdbx_seq_one_letter_code
_entity_poly.pdbx_strand_id
1 'polypeptide(L)'
;MTIAKKHIEAQLVEQQCTACNKGVYRKALDVIYTKPTPQYEHKCSNPECDSEPAYFTVIYPMVEYKGKMFMLADSIRFNEPSSNTSY
;
A
#
# COMPACT_ATOMS: atom_id res chain seq x y z
N MET A 1 -37.49 -3.82 1.13
CA MET A 1 -36.46 -4.19 2.12
C MET A 1 -35.75 -2.92 2.57
N THR A 2 -35.90 -2.53 3.83
CA THR A 2 -35.22 -1.36 4.39
C THR A 2 -33.84 -1.82 4.88
N ILE A 3 -32.77 -1.42 4.19
CA ILE A 3 -31.40 -1.71 4.64
C ILE A 3 -31.13 -0.83 5.86
N ALA A 4 -31.02 -1.46 7.04
CA ALA A 4 -30.61 -0.76 8.25
C ALA A 4 -29.17 -0.26 8.07
N LYS A 5 -28.97 1.06 8.13
CA LYS A 5 -27.62 1.64 8.15
C LYS A 5 -26.91 1.19 9.42
N LYS A 6 -25.82 0.45 9.28
CA LYS A 6 -24.93 0.08 10.39
C LYS A 6 -23.71 0.99 10.39
N HIS A 7 -23.35 1.52 11.55
CA HIS A 7 -22.09 2.20 11.73
C HIS A 7 -20.95 1.18 11.66
N ILE A 8 -19.91 1.47 10.88
CA ILE A 8 -18.70 0.67 10.77
C ILE A 8 -17.55 1.56 11.20
N GLU A 9 -16.77 1.09 12.17
CA GLU A 9 -15.52 1.71 12.57
C GLU A 9 -14.35 0.81 12.12
N ALA A 10 -13.34 1.42 11.52
CA ALA A 10 -12.12 0.77 11.05
C ALA A 10 -10.94 1.70 11.31
N GLN A 11 -9.75 1.15 11.45
CA GLN A 11 -8.53 1.91 11.72
C GLN A 11 -7.63 1.92 10.49
N LEU A 12 -7.03 3.08 10.22
CA LEU A 12 -5.92 3.18 9.26
C LEU A 12 -4.64 2.77 9.99
N VAL A 13 -3.99 1.74 9.47
CA VAL A 13 -2.71 1.24 9.95
C VAL A 13 -1.61 1.76 9.04
N GLU A 14 -0.68 2.45 9.68
CA GLU A 14 0.38 3.24 9.07
C GLU A 14 1.73 2.65 9.45
N GLN A 15 2.69 2.62 8.53
CA GLN A 15 4.07 2.27 8.87
C GLN A 15 4.90 3.54 8.96
N GLN A 16 5.38 3.85 10.15
CA GLN A 16 6.27 4.99 10.38
C GLN A 16 7.60 4.80 9.64
N CYS A 17 8.09 5.90 9.05
CA CYS A 17 9.40 5.92 8.39
C CYS A 17 10.50 5.80 9.44
N THR A 18 11.33 4.77 9.35
CA THR A 18 12.39 4.49 10.32
C THR A 18 13.58 5.43 10.18
N ALA A 19 13.73 6.10 9.03
CA ALA A 19 14.83 7.03 8.77
C ALA A 19 14.63 8.39 9.47
N CYS A 20 13.46 9.02 9.30
CA CYS A 20 13.20 10.34 9.89
C CYS A 20 12.27 10.33 11.10
N ASN A 21 11.50 9.26 11.33
CA ASN A 21 10.44 9.14 12.36
C ASN A 21 9.36 10.24 12.31
N LYS A 22 9.34 11.09 11.27
CA LYS A 22 8.36 12.18 11.09
C LYS A 22 7.26 11.82 10.10
N GLY A 23 7.60 11.07 9.05
CA GLY A 23 6.67 10.63 8.01
C GLY A 23 6.29 9.16 8.14
N VAL A 24 5.50 8.70 7.17
CA VAL A 24 5.04 7.31 7.03
C VAL A 24 5.37 6.81 5.62
N TYR A 25 5.52 5.51 5.45
CA TYR A 25 5.75 4.91 4.15
C TYR A 25 4.46 4.92 3.31
N ARG A 26 4.59 5.34 2.06
CA ARG A 26 3.51 5.38 1.06
C ARG A 26 3.95 4.64 -0.18
N LYS A 27 3.03 3.89 -0.80
CA LYS A 27 3.28 3.18 -2.05
C LYS A 27 3.88 4.13 -3.10
N ALA A 28 5.00 3.74 -3.69
CA ALA A 28 5.59 4.36 -4.86
C ALA A 28 5.14 3.62 -6.14
N LEU A 29 5.73 3.96 -7.30
CA LEU A 29 5.32 3.42 -8.59
C LEU A 29 5.78 1.98 -8.84
N ASP A 30 6.87 1.57 -8.21
CA ASP A 30 7.56 0.33 -8.57
C ASP A 30 7.13 -0.89 -7.76
N VAL A 31 7.09 -2.03 -8.45
CA VAL A 31 6.78 -3.34 -7.89
C VAL A 31 7.87 -4.31 -8.31
N ILE A 32 8.50 -4.98 -7.34
CA ILE A 32 9.42 -6.08 -7.58
C ILE A 32 8.62 -7.38 -7.53
N TYR A 33 8.43 -8.02 -8.69
CA TYR A 33 7.74 -9.30 -8.80
C TYR A 33 8.61 -10.45 -8.29
N THR A 34 8.70 -10.61 -6.98
CA THR A 34 9.32 -11.78 -6.33
C THR A 34 8.31 -12.93 -6.16
N LYS A 35 8.81 -14.17 -6.16
CA LYS A 35 8.02 -15.36 -5.75
C LYS A 35 8.36 -15.71 -4.29
N PRO A 36 7.37 -16.01 -3.41
CA PRO A 36 5.94 -16.20 -3.70
C PRO A 36 5.11 -14.91 -3.68
N THR A 37 5.61 -13.82 -3.09
CA THR A 37 4.84 -12.57 -2.91
C THR A 37 5.62 -11.39 -3.50
N PRO A 38 4.99 -10.51 -4.30
CA PRO A 38 5.61 -9.28 -4.77
C PRO A 38 6.02 -8.38 -3.62
N GLN A 39 7.02 -7.53 -3.86
CA GLN A 39 7.39 -6.45 -2.97
C GLN A 39 7.05 -5.11 -3.64
N TYR A 40 6.49 -4.21 -2.86
CA TYR A 40 6.04 -2.91 -3.29
C TYR A 40 6.99 -1.86 -2.75
N GLU A 41 7.49 -1.02 -3.64
CA GLU A 41 8.29 0.13 -3.25
C GLU A 41 7.43 1.11 -2.45
N HIS A 42 8.01 1.66 -1.38
CA HIS A 42 7.44 2.74 -0.61
C HIS A 42 8.47 3.84 -0.36
N LYS A 43 8.01 5.09 -0.42
CA LYS A 43 8.80 6.27 -0.05
C LYS A 43 8.20 6.97 1.17
N CYS A 44 9.04 7.67 1.92
CA CYS A 44 8.58 8.47 3.05
C CYS A 44 7.66 9.59 2.57
N SER A 45 6.55 9.81 3.28
CA SER A 45 5.65 10.92 3.03
C SER A 45 6.19 12.29 3.48
N ASN A 46 7.29 12.30 4.26
CA ASN A 46 7.92 13.54 4.68
C ASN A 46 8.85 14.05 3.55
N PRO A 47 8.57 15.22 2.94
CA PRO A 47 9.36 15.73 1.83
C PRO A 47 10.80 16.12 2.21
N GLU A 48 11.07 16.35 3.49
CA GLU A 48 12.43 16.61 3.99
C GLU A 48 13.25 15.33 4.23
N CYS A 49 12.64 14.15 4.02
CA CYS A 49 13.28 12.86 4.26
C CYS A 49 13.83 12.28 2.95
N ASP A 50 15.15 12.34 2.80
CA ASP A 50 15.87 11.71 1.68
C ASP A 50 16.22 10.25 1.99
N SER A 51 15.23 9.48 2.42
CA SER A 51 15.43 8.06 2.70
C SER A 51 15.39 7.25 1.41
N GLU A 52 16.29 6.27 1.30
CA GLU A 52 16.16 5.22 0.29
C GLU A 52 14.78 4.56 0.32
N PRO A 53 14.26 4.09 -0.83
CA PRO A 53 12.99 3.40 -0.88
C PRO A 53 13.00 2.13 -0.01
N ALA A 54 11.89 1.90 0.69
CA ALA A 54 11.68 0.68 1.46
C ALA A 54 10.75 -0.26 0.70
N TYR A 55 11.03 -1.56 0.73
CA TYR A 55 10.25 -2.57 0.03
C TYR A 55 9.48 -3.43 1.02
N PHE A 56 8.16 -3.52 0.84
CA PHE A 56 7.26 -4.25 1.73
C PHE A 56 6.42 -5.25 0.92
N THR A 57 6.03 -6.37 1.53
CA THR A 57 5.11 -7.35 0.91
C THR A 57 3.64 -6.95 1.02
N VAL A 58 3.35 -5.83 1.68
CA VAL A 58 2.02 -5.23 1.82
C VAL A 58 2.10 -3.76 1.41
N ILE A 59 0.96 -3.17 1.10
CA ILE A 59 0.89 -1.76 0.73
C ILE A 59 0.29 -0.94 1.88
N TYR A 60 1.04 0.07 2.34
CA TYR A 60 0.55 1.05 3.31
C TYR A 60 -0.08 2.27 2.64
N PRO A 61 -1.15 2.86 3.24
CA PRO A 61 -1.76 2.41 4.49
C PRO A 61 -2.67 1.20 4.32
N MET A 62 -2.81 0.43 5.38
CA MET A 62 -3.76 -0.68 5.46
C MET A 62 -4.98 -0.28 6.29
N VAL A 63 -6.09 -0.98 6.10
CA VAL A 63 -7.29 -0.83 6.93
C VAL A 63 -7.41 -2.04 7.85
N GLU A 64 -7.46 -1.80 9.16
CA GLU A 64 -7.84 -2.81 10.13
C GLU A 64 -9.34 -2.75 10.41
N TYR A 65 -10.02 -3.88 10.24
CA TYR A 65 -11.42 -4.03 10.61
C TYR A 65 -11.64 -5.42 11.23
N LYS A 66 -12.10 -5.44 12.49
CA LYS A 66 -12.37 -6.68 13.26
C LYS A 66 -11.16 -7.63 13.31
N GLY A 67 -9.97 -7.09 13.57
CA GLY A 67 -8.72 -7.87 13.65
C GLY A 67 -8.24 -8.43 12.32
N LYS A 68 -8.76 -7.92 11.19
CA LYS A 68 -8.35 -8.30 9.84
C LYS A 68 -7.79 -7.10 9.12
N MET A 69 -6.73 -7.34 8.36
CA MET A 69 -6.00 -6.33 7.60
C MET A 69 -6.42 -6.37 6.13
N PHE A 70 -6.74 -5.20 5.58
CA PHE A 70 -7.18 -5.03 4.20
C PHE A 70 -6.30 -3.99 3.51
N MET A 71 -5.90 -4.27 2.27
CA MET A 71 -5.25 -3.28 1.40
C MET A 71 -6.31 -2.51 0.63
N LEU A 72 -6.05 -1.24 0.34
CA LEU A 72 -6.92 -0.44 -0.51
C LEU A 72 -6.81 -0.93 -1.96
N ALA A 73 -7.94 -1.04 -2.66
CA ALA A 73 -7.99 -1.65 -3.99
C ALA A 73 -7.21 -0.84 -5.05
N ASP A 74 -7.23 0.49 -4.94
CA ASP A 74 -6.47 1.42 -5.80
C ASP A 74 -4.95 1.27 -5.65
N SER A 75 -4.49 0.74 -4.52
CA SER A 75 -3.09 0.44 -4.26
C SER A 75 -2.61 -0.74 -5.10
N ILE A 76 -3.51 -1.65 -5.48
CA ILE A 76 -3.21 -2.85 -6.28
C ILE A 76 -3.51 -2.60 -7.77
N ARG A 77 -3.34 -1.38 -8.29
CA ARG A 77 -3.37 -1.19 -9.76
C ARG A 77 -2.33 -2.10 -10.39
N PHE A 78 -2.79 -3.26 -10.87
CA PHE A 78 -2.10 -4.10 -11.81
C PHE A 78 -2.01 -3.26 -13.06
N ASN A 79 -0.85 -2.66 -13.32
CA ASN A 79 -0.55 -2.31 -14.70
C ASN A 79 -0.60 -3.64 -15.44
N GLU A 80 -1.70 -3.92 -16.13
CA GLU A 80 -1.65 -4.88 -17.23
C GLU A 80 -0.50 -4.40 -18.13
N PRO A 81 0.54 -5.20 -18.38
CA PRO A 81 1.43 -4.88 -19.47
C PRO A 81 0.53 -4.83 -20.71
N SER A 82 0.43 -3.65 -21.31
CA SER A 82 -0.22 -3.45 -22.60
C SER A 82 0.25 -4.55 -23.54
N SER A 83 -0.70 -5.26 -24.12
CA SER A 83 -0.53 -6.20 -25.22
C SER A 83 0.49 -5.67 -26.25
N ASN A 84 1.73 -6.10 -26.17
CA ASN A 84 2.73 -5.97 -27.22
C ASN A 84 3.28 -7.36 -27.53
N THR A 85 2.39 -8.21 -28.02
CA THR A 85 2.80 -9.34 -28.86
C THR A 85 2.83 -8.80 -30.29
N SER A 86 3.99 -8.30 -30.70
CA SER A 86 4.26 -8.03 -32.12
C SER A 86 4.35 -9.38 -32.84
N TYR A 87 3.41 -9.63 -33.76
CA TYR A 87 3.53 -10.63 -34.82
C TYR A 87 4.43 -10.09 -35.94
#